data_AF-A0A927TB38-F1
#
_entry.id   AF-A0A927TB38-F1
#
_cell.length_a   1.000
_cell.length_b   1.000
_cell.length_c   1.000
_cell.angle_alpha   90.00
_cell.angle_beta   90.00
_cell.angle_gamma   90.00
#
_symmetry.space_group_name_H-M   'P 1'
#
loop_
_entity.id
_entity.type
_entity.pdbx_description
1 polymer ?
#
loop_
_entity_poly.entity_id
_entity_poly.type
_entity_poly.pdbx_seq_one_letter_code
_entity_poly.pdbx_strand_id
1 'polypeptide(L)'
;MENIIAKLQHFDIGYGITCQQILETQFDERQLENVIQEKIPIDAIRRDAHWMSDLFEVSELHCSNYIDMCKVYCCLGTMSSNSFVEVRRDCESNLYLLVCSDSRYFGEEVLAYYKEIGKGERSEAFVGDLKVIQKYADLNRRIVLRELVKGMNWTIMGQPFLANEYMGGLESVYSF
;
A
#
# COMPACT_ATOMS: atom_id res chain seq x y z
N MET A 1 4.98 -28.34 13.89
CA MET A 1 5.37 -26.98 13.47
C MET A 1 4.27 -26.47 12.58
N GLU A 2 3.60 -25.39 12.96
CA GLU A 2 2.61 -24.73 12.09
C GLU A 2 3.31 -24.16 10.84
N ASN A 3 2.66 -24.35 9.71
CA ASN A 3 3.04 -23.88 8.39
C ASN A 3 2.92 -22.33 8.34
N ILE A 4 4.04 -21.59 8.14
CA ILE A 4 4.07 -20.13 7.91
C ILE A 4 3.13 -19.73 6.76
N ILE A 5 2.95 -20.52 5.71
CA ILE A 5 1.97 -20.19 4.65
C ILE A 5 0.57 -20.18 5.26
N ALA A 6 0.25 -21.09 6.21
CA ALA A 6 -1.00 -21.10 6.97
C ALA A 6 -1.12 -19.90 7.92
N LYS A 7 -0.01 -19.43 8.51
CA LYS A 7 -0.02 -18.19 9.31
C LYS A 7 -0.29 -16.96 8.45
N LEU A 8 0.38 -16.85 7.31
CA LEU A 8 0.24 -15.71 6.39
C LEU A 8 -1.15 -15.58 5.78
N GLN A 9 -1.99 -16.63 5.78
CA GLN A 9 -3.40 -16.52 5.32
C GLN A 9 -4.26 -15.63 6.23
N HIS A 10 -3.75 -15.31 7.42
CA HIS A 10 -4.41 -14.46 8.39
C HIS A 10 -3.76 -13.08 8.50
N PHE A 11 -2.77 -12.77 7.64
CA PHE A 11 -2.08 -11.48 7.63
C PHE A 11 -2.04 -10.90 6.22
N ASP A 12 -2.37 -9.62 6.10
CA ASP A 12 -2.25 -8.91 4.84
C ASP A 12 -0.77 -8.76 4.47
N ILE A 13 -0.31 -9.51 3.46
CA ILE A 13 1.11 -9.48 3.07
C ILE A 13 1.44 -8.08 2.54
N GLY A 14 2.58 -7.56 3.00
CA GLY A 14 3.04 -6.24 2.62
C GLY A 14 2.32 -5.10 3.34
N TYR A 15 1.46 -5.42 4.33
CA TYR A 15 0.89 -4.44 5.25
C TYR A 15 1.98 -3.52 5.79
N GLY A 16 1.73 -2.23 5.70
CA GLY A 16 2.65 -1.22 6.17
C GLY A 16 2.03 0.16 6.06
N ILE A 17 2.68 1.11 6.71
CA ILE A 17 2.23 2.50 6.75
C ILE A 17 3.33 3.34 6.09
N THR A 18 3.00 4.02 4.99
CA THR A 18 3.90 4.98 4.35
C THR A 18 3.52 6.39 4.78
N CYS A 19 4.51 7.17 5.17
CA CYS A 19 4.36 8.52 5.70
C CYS A 19 5.03 9.53 4.76
N GLN A 20 4.40 10.70 4.61
CA GLN A 20 4.94 11.86 3.91
C GLN A 20 4.64 13.13 4.71
N GLN A 21 5.69 13.91 5.04
CA GLN A 21 5.50 15.24 5.59
C GLN A 21 4.92 16.17 4.52
N ILE A 22 3.88 16.90 4.88
CA ILE A 22 3.26 17.95 4.06
C ILE A 22 3.60 19.32 4.66
N LEU A 23 3.85 20.32 3.81
CA LEU A 23 4.27 21.67 4.22
C LEU A 23 3.09 22.61 4.48
N GLU A 24 1.90 22.05 4.63
CA GLU A 24 0.71 22.78 5.01
C GLU A 24 0.64 22.98 6.52
N THR A 25 0.05 24.10 6.95
CA THR A 25 -0.20 24.38 8.37
C THR A 25 -1.60 23.93 8.81
N GLN A 26 -2.54 23.86 7.88
CA GLN A 26 -3.92 23.44 8.07
C GLN A 26 -4.48 22.87 6.76
N PHE A 27 -5.57 22.11 6.82
CA PHE A 27 -6.23 21.55 5.65
C PHE A 27 -7.73 21.42 5.87
N ASP A 28 -8.49 21.30 4.78
CA ASP A 28 -9.92 21.02 4.80
C ASP A 28 -10.13 19.49 4.80
N GLU A 29 -10.60 18.96 5.92
CA GLU A 29 -10.89 17.53 6.12
C GLU A 29 -11.95 17.00 5.14
N ARG A 30 -12.98 17.81 4.83
CA ARG A 30 -14.04 17.41 3.88
C ARG A 30 -13.50 17.38 2.46
N GLN A 31 -12.64 18.33 2.11
CA GLN A 31 -11.95 18.30 0.82
C GLN A 31 -11.09 17.04 0.68
N LEU A 32 -10.33 16.69 1.72
CA LEU A 32 -9.52 15.46 1.73
C LEU A 32 -10.39 14.21 1.57
N GLU A 33 -11.50 14.12 2.31
CA GLU A 33 -12.44 13.00 2.19
C GLU A 33 -13.02 12.88 0.78
N ASN A 34 -13.42 14.00 0.17
CA ASN A 34 -13.89 14.01 -1.22
C ASN A 34 -12.79 13.54 -2.19
N VAL A 35 -11.55 14.00 -2.02
CA VAL A 35 -10.42 13.55 -2.84
C VAL A 35 -10.17 12.05 -2.68
N ILE A 36 -10.23 11.52 -1.45
CA ILE A 36 -10.08 10.08 -1.21
C ILE A 36 -11.16 9.32 -1.97
N GLN A 37 -12.43 9.66 -1.77
CA GLN A 37 -13.58 8.98 -2.39
C GLN A 37 -13.56 9.06 -3.92
N GLU A 38 -13.11 10.19 -4.49
CA GLU A 38 -13.06 10.39 -5.94
C GLU A 38 -11.85 9.73 -6.62
N LYS A 39 -10.68 9.71 -5.96
CA LYS A 39 -9.41 9.34 -6.60
C LYS A 39 -8.94 7.93 -6.23
N ILE A 40 -9.36 7.41 -5.09
CA ILE A 40 -8.88 6.15 -4.54
C ILE A 40 -10.03 5.14 -4.54
N PRO A 41 -10.03 4.15 -5.46
CA PRO A 41 -10.98 3.05 -5.39
C PRO A 41 -10.83 2.25 -4.10
N ILE A 42 -11.94 2.04 -3.38
CA ILE A 42 -12.01 1.24 -2.15
C ILE A 42 -12.71 -0.08 -2.46
N ASP A 43 -12.10 -1.21 -2.07
CA ASP A 43 -12.59 -2.57 -2.36
C ASP A 43 -12.96 -2.81 -3.84
N ALA A 44 -12.29 -2.07 -4.72
CA ALA A 44 -12.50 -2.08 -6.16
C ALA A 44 -11.16 -2.06 -6.91
N ILE A 45 -11.22 -2.39 -8.20
CA ILE A 45 -10.08 -2.31 -9.13
C ILE A 45 -10.29 -1.16 -10.10
N ARG A 46 -9.19 -0.57 -10.61
CA ARG A 46 -9.27 0.45 -11.65
C ARG A 46 -9.69 -0.19 -12.98
N ARG A 47 -10.38 0.58 -13.81
CA ARG A 47 -10.68 0.15 -15.20
C ARG A 47 -9.41 0.06 -16.04
N ASP A 48 -8.58 1.08 -15.93
CA ASP A 48 -7.30 1.21 -16.62
C ASP A 48 -6.18 1.29 -15.56
N ALA A 49 -5.04 0.65 -15.80
CA ALA A 49 -3.91 0.67 -14.88
C ALA A 49 -3.44 2.11 -14.63
N HIS A 50 -3.07 2.41 -13.38
CA HIS A 50 -2.50 3.71 -13.04
C HIS A 50 -1.14 3.87 -13.77
N TRP A 51 -0.81 5.04 -14.28
CA TRP A 51 0.41 5.24 -15.09
C TRP A 51 1.72 4.92 -14.33
N MET A 52 1.75 5.01 -13.00
CA MET A 52 2.89 4.57 -12.19
C MET A 52 3.04 3.05 -12.11
N SER A 53 2.09 2.27 -12.66
CA SER A 53 2.21 0.82 -12.74
C SER A 53 3.43 0.37 -13.56
N ASP A 54 3.89 1.21 -14.47
CA ASP A 54 5.14 1.00 -15.23
C ASP A 54 6.39 0.93 -14.33
N LEU A 55 6.31 1.43 -13.09
CA LEU A 55 7.40 1.33 -12.11
C LEU A 55 7.47 -0.04 -11.43
N PHE A 56 6.47 -0.90 -11.64
CA PHE A 56 6.41 -2.23 -11.03
C PHE A 56 7.07 -3.27 -11.92
N GLU A 57 8.27 -3.69 -11.53
CA GLU A 57 9.00 -4.77 -12.20
C GLU A 57 8.53 -6.15 -11.73
N VAL A 58 8.01 -6.93 -12.68
CA VAL A 58 7.44 -8.27 -12.44
C VAL A 58 8.37 -9.40 -12.86
N SER A 59 9.52 -9.08 -13.45
CA SER A 59 10.48 -10.05 -14.00
C SER A 59 11.05 -11.00 -12.95
N GLU A 60 10.99 -10.63 -11.67
CA GLU A 60 11.44 -11.45 -10.54
C GLU A 60 10.33 -12.36 -9.97
N LEU A 61 9.09 -12.28 -10.49
CA LEU A 61 7.95 -13.06 -10.01
C LEU A 61 7.96 -14.48 -10.60
N HIS A 62 8.29 -15.47 -9.77
CA HIS A 62 8.36 -16.88 -10.15
C HIS A 62 7.01 -17.46 -10.53
N CYS A 63 5.95 -17.09 -9.79
CA CYS A 63 4.60 -17.57 -10.05
C CYS A 63 3.84 -16.76 -11.13
N SER A 64 4.51 -15.90 -11.90
CA SER A 64 3.87 -14.99 -12.88
C SER A 64 2.89 -15.66 -13.84
N ASN A 65 3.15 -16.89 -14.28
CA ASN A 65 2.24 -17.64 -15.17
C ASN A 65 0.91 -18.05 -14.52
N TYR A 66 0.81 -18.02 -13.19
CA TYR A 66 -0.41 -18.32 -12.43
C TYR A 66 -1.20 -17.03 -12.11
N ILE A 67 -0.56 -15.86 -12.19
CA ILE A 67 -1.13 -14.60 -11.73
C ILE A 67 -1.78 -13.84 -12.89
N ASP A 68 -2.99 -13.33 -12.67
CA ASP A 68 -3.60 -12.35 -13.57
C ASP A 68 -2.91 -10.99 -13.44
N MET A 69 -1.89 -10.79 -14.27
CA MET A 69 -1.08 -9.57 -14.24
C MET A 69 -1.88 -8.31 -14.62
N CYS A 70 -2.88 -8.43 -15.50
CA CYS A 70 -3.74 -7.30 -15.85
C CYS A 70 -4.49 -6.80 -14.61
N LYS A 71 -5.06 -7.73 -13.84
CA LYS A 71 -5.73 -7.41 -12.57
C LYS A 71 -4.75 -6.82 -11.55
N VAL A 72 -3.54 -7.38 -11.42
CA VAL A 72 -2.49 -6.85 -10.52
C VAL A 72 -2.17 -5.39 -10.85
N TYR A 73 -1.95 -5.04 -12.11
CA TYR A 73 -1.68 -3.66 -12.49
C TYR A 73 -2.88 -2.72 -12.25
N CYS A 74 -4.10 -3.18 -12.50
CA CYS A 74 -5.32 -2.42 -12.22
C CYS A 74 -5.64 -2.27 -10.72
N CYS A 75 -5.07 -3.11 -9.85
CA CYS A 75 -5.17 -2.98 -8.40
C CYS A 75 -4.22 -1.92 -7.82
N LEU A 76 -3.23 -1.42 -8.55
CA LEU A 76 -2.32 -0.39 -8.02
C LEU A 76 -3.02 0.95 -7.78
N GLY A 77 -2.69 1.56 -6.63
CA GLY A 77 -3.29 2.81 -6.18
C GLY A 77 -4.72 2.67 -5.67
N THR A 78 -5.06 1.52 -5.09
CA THR A 78 -6.41 1.27 -4.55
C THR A 78 -6.29 0.86 -3.07
N MET A 79 -7.36 1.05 -2.28
CA MET A 79 -7.41 0.68 -0.87
C MET A 79 -8.45 -0.41 -0.56
N SER A 80 -8.22 -1.18 0.50
CA SER A 80 -9.22 -2.08 1.08
C SER A 80 -9.99 -1.36 2.20
N SER A 81 -11.13 -1.89 2.62
CA SER A 81 -11.84 -1.42 3.83
C SER A 81 -11.05 -1.57 5.13
N ASN A 82 -9.98 -2.36 5.14
CA ASN A 82 -9.05 -2.49 6.28
C ASN A 82 -7.87 -1.49 6.22
N SER A 83 -7.71 -0.80 5.08
CA SER A 83 -6.70 0.24 4.89
C SER A 83 -7.17 1.56 5.53
N PHE A 84 -6.25 2.49 5.82
CA PHE A 84 -6.62 3.82 6.33
C PHE A 84 -5.79 4.94 5.72
N VAL A 85 -6.36 6.14 5.72
CA VAL A 85 -5.62 7.40 5.51
C VAL A 85 -5.71 8.22 6.77
N GLU A 86 -4.57 8.70 7.26
CA GLU A 86 -4.52 9.50 8.48
C GLU A 86 -3.66 10.74 8.25
N VAL A 87 -4.07 11.88 8.81
CA VAL A 87 -3.17 13.03 8.95
C VAL A 87 -2.82 13.15 10.42
N ARG A 88 -1.53 13.20 10.71
CA ARG A 88 -1.02 13.41 12.06
C ARG A 88 -0.20 14.68 12.17
N ARG A 89 -0.06 15.19 13.38
CA ARG A 89 0.69 16.40 13.71
C ARG A 89 1.77 16.12 14.75
N ASP A 90 2.98 16.66 14.57
CA ASP A 90 4.03 16.60 15.59
C ASP A 90 3.96 17.77 16.59
N CYS A 91 4.85 17.77 17.59
CA CYS A 91 4.92 18.84 18.60
C CYS A 91 5.35 20.21 18.05
N GLU A 92 5.94 20.26 16.85
CA GLU A 92 6.30 21.48 16.13
C GLU A 92 5.19 21.94 15.17
N SER A 93 4.02 21.29 15.21
CA SER A 93 2.87 21.54 14.34
C SER A 93 3.07 21.17 12.86
N ASN A 94 4.09 20.38 12.52
CA ASN A 94 4.22 19.85 11.16
C ASN A 94 3.19 18.75 10.93
N LEU A 95 2.65 18.69 9.71
CA LEU A 95 1.67 17.69 9.31
C LEU A 95 2.29 16.55 8.52
N TYR A 96 1.77 15.36 8.74
CA TYR A 96 2.20 14.12 8.10
C TYR A 96 0.99 13.37 7.57
N LEU A 97 1.00 13.06 6.27
CA LEU A 97 0.03 12.18 5.63
C LEU A 97 0.52 10.74 5.74
N LEU A 98 -0.26 9.89 6.38
CA LEU A 98 -0.02 8.47 6.54
C LEU A 98 -1.02 7.70 5.68
N VAL A 99 -0.51 6.75 4.89
CA VAL A 99 -1.32 5.80 4.13
C VAL A 99 -0.96 4.40 4.60
N CYS A 100 -1.94 3.71 5.17
CA CYS A 100 -1.83 2.31 5.51
C CYS A 100 -2.50 1.47 4.44
N SER A 101 -1.76 0.50 3.90
CA SER A 101 -2.31 -0.50 2.98
C SER A 101 -1.33 -1.66 2.83
N ASP A 102 -1.76 -2.67 2.09
CA ASP A 102 -1.08 -3.93 1.87
C ASP A 102 -0.87 -4.18 0.36
N SER A 103 -0.58 -5.42 -0.01
CA SER A 103 -0.41 -5.86 -1.40
C SER A 103 -1.72 -6.13 -2.14
N ARG A 104 -2.87 -5.84 -1.52
CA ARG A 104 -4.20 -6.13 -2.03
C ARG A 104 -4.33 -7.62 -2.39
N TYR A 105 -5.15 -7.89 -3.38
CA TYR A 105 -5.35 -9.23 -3.95
C TYR A 105 -4.05 -9.93 -4.40
N PHE A 106 -2.99 -9.20 -4.74
CA PHE A 106 -1.79 -9.82 -5.30
C PHE A 106 -1.09 -10.76 -4.30
N GLY A 107 -0.98 -10.36 -3.02
CA GLY A 107 -0.38 -11.21 -1.99
C GLY A 107 -1.17 -12.50 -1.76
N GLU A 108 -2.50 -12.42 -1.80
CA GLU A 108 -3.41 -13.55 -1.61
C GLU A 108 -3.25 -14.60 -2.73
N GLU A 109 -3.16 -14.16 -3.99
CA GLU A 109 -2.98 -15.06 -5.13
C GLU A 109 -1.65 -15.79 -5.10
N VAL A 110 -0.58 -15.10 -4.74
CA VAL A 110 0.73 -15.72 -4.59
C VAL A 110 0.69 -16.77 -3.47
N LEU A 111 0.06 -16.48 -2.33
CA LEU A 111 -0.13 -17.48 -1.27
C LEU A 111 -0.95 -18.68 -1.75
N ALA A 112 -2.03 -18.43 -2.50
CA ALA A 112 -2.88 -19.48 -3.05
C ALA A 112 -2.09 -20.42 -3.96
N TYR A 113 -1.26 -19.86 -4.85
CA TYR A 113 -0.36 -20.63 -5.71
C TYR A 113 0.57 -21.55 -4.90
N TYR A 114 1.31 -21.00 -3.93
CA TYR A 114 2.28 -21.79 -3.16
C TYR A 114 1.61 -22.85 -2.28
N LYS A 115 0.40 -22.57 -1.79
CA LYS A 115 -0.45 -23.53 -1.07
C LYS A 115 -0.87 -24.68 -1.98
N GLU A 116 -1.32 -24.40 -3.20
CA GLU A 116 -1.79 -25.41 -4.15
C GLU A 116 -0.67 -26.37 -4.55
N ILE A 117 0.52 -25.85 -4.86
CA ILE A 117 1.66 -26.68 -5.28
C ILE A 117 2.38 -27.38 -4.11
N GLY A 118 1.94 -27.15 -2.87
CA GLY A 118 2.52 -27.74 -1.67
C GLY A 118 3.99 -27.38 -1.42
N LYS A 119 4.49 -26.27 -1.99
CA LYS A 119 5.87 -25.84 -1.79
C LYS A 119 6.01 -25.17 -0.43
N GLY A 120 7.11 -25.48 0.25
CA GLY A 120 7.40 -24.95 1.59
C GLY A 120 7.81 -23.47 1.59
N GLU A 121 7.51 -22.82 2.70
CA GLU A 121 7.73 -21.39 3.03
C GLU A 121 9.18 -20.91 3.00
N ARG A 122 10.12 -21.84 2.85
CA ARG A 122 11.56 -21.55 2.80
C ARG A 122 12.15 -21.75 1.42
N SER A 123 11.31 -22.02 0.41
CA SER A 123 11.79 -22.07 -0.96
C SER A 123 12.26 -20.68 -1.40
N GLU A 124 13.40 -20.64 -2.09
CA GLU A 124 13.95 -19.39 -2.63
C GLU A 124 12.94 -18.68 -3.53
N ALA A 125 12.13 -19.44 -4.28
CA ALA A 125 11.06 -18.92 -5.11
C ALA A 125 9.98 -18.18 -4.29
N PHE A 126 9.50 -18.79 -3.20
CA PHE A 126 8.51 -18.14 -2.33
C PHE A 126 9.08 -16.87 -1.68
N VAL A 127 10.30 -16.93 -1.16
CA VAL A 127 10.97 -15.76 -0.57
C VAL A 127 11.21 -14.67 -1.62
N GLY A 128 11.53 -15.05 -2.86
CA GLY A 128 11.64 -14.13 -4.00
C GLY A 128 10.32 -13.42 -4.28
N ASP A 129 9.23 -14.19 -4.40
CA ASP A 129 7.90 -13.63 -4.68
C ASP A 129 7.38 -12.74 -3.55
N LEU A 130 7.66 -13.07 -2.28
CA LEU A 130 7.35 -12.20 -1.14
C LEU A 130 8.05 -10.83 -1.24
N LYS A 131 9.28 -10.76 -1.78
CA LYS A 131 9.96 -9.48 -2.02
C LYS A 131 9.26 -8.68 -3.12
N VAL A 132 8.81 -9.34 -4.18
CA VAL A 132 8.04 -8.69 -5.25
C VAL A 132 6.72 -8.13 -4.72
N ILE A 133 6.01 -8.90 -3.90
CA ILE A 133 4.79 -8.45 -3.20
C ILE A 133 5.06 -7.24 -2.32
N GLN A 134 6.19 -7.22 -1.60
CA GLN A 134 6.54 -6.08 -0.75
C GLN A 134 6.82 -4.81 -1.56
N LYS A 135 7.49 -4.92 -2.71
CA LYS A 135 7.71 -3.81 -3.65
C LYS A 135 6.37 -3.31 -4.21
N TYR A 136 5.46 -4.22 -4.53
CA TYR A 136 4.10 -3.89 -4.98
C TYR A 136 3.32 -3.09 -3.92
N ALA A 137 3.31 -3.56 -2.67
CA ALA A 137 2.61 -2.89 -1.58
C ALA A 137 3.17 -1.49 -1.30
N ASP A 138 4.49 -1.31 -1.38
CA ASP A 138 5.12 0.00 -1.27
C ASP A 138 4.69 0.94 -2.40
N LEU A 139 4.71 0.46 -3.65
CA LEU A 139 4.26 1.24 -4.79
C LEU A 139 2.78 1.60 -4.69
N ASN A 140 1.93 0.66 -4.23
CA ASN A 140 0.50 0.92 -4.00
C ASN A 140 0.30 2.13 -3.08
N ARG A 141 0.97 2.13 -1.90
CA ARG A 141 0.89 3.23 -0.94
C ARG A 141 1.44 4.54 -1.51
N ARG A 142 2.54 4.50 -2.28
CA ARG A 142 3.10 5.69 -2.94
C ARG A 142 2.14 6.29 -3.97
N ILE A 143 1.42 5.46 -4.73
CA ILE A 143 0.42 5.93 -5.69
C ILE A 143 -0.73 6.61 -4.96
N VAL A 144 -1.29 5.97 -3.93
CA VAL A 144 -2.37 6.56 -3.12
C VAL A 144 -1.92 7.91 -2.57
N LEU A 145 -0.75 7.95 -1.91
CA LEU A 145 -0.19 9.17 -1.34
C LEU A 145 -0.06 10.28 -2.39
N ARG A 146 0.45 9.95 -3.58
CA ARG A 146 0.60 10.91 -4.68
C ARG A 146 -0.76 11.46 -5.13
N GLU A 147 -1.76 10.61 -5.31
CA GLU A 147 -3.08 11.05 -5.77
C GLU A 147 -3.73 11.97 -4.74
N LEU A 148 -3.55 11.70 -3.43
CA LEU A 148 -4.02 12.58 -2.36
C LEU A 148 -3.29 13.92 -2.33
N VAL A 149 -1.95 13.92 -2.33
CA VAL A 149 -1.14 15.14 -2.36
C VAL A 149 -1.48 16.01 -3.57
N LYS A 150 -1.63 15.39 -4.74
CA LYS A 150 -2.01 16.08 -5.98
C LYS A 150 -3.44 16.61 -5.92
N GLY A 151 -4.40 15.82 -5.43
CA GLY A 151 -5.81 16.21 -5.32
C GLY A 151 -6.03 17.35 -4.33
N MET A 152 -5.23 17.40 -3.27
CA MET A 152 -5.23 18.47 -2.27
C MET A 152 -4.36 19.68 -2.64
N ASN A 153 -3.57 19.58 -3.71
CA ASN A 153 -2.58 20.58 -4.10
C ASN A 153 -1.58 20.91 -2.97
N TRP A 154 -1.18 19.89 -2.21
CA TRP A 154 -0.23 20.05 -1.10
C TRP A 154 1.21 20.06 -1.56
N THR A 155 2.04 20.81 -0.84
CA THR A 155 3.50 20.74 -1.00
C THR A 155 4.08 19.71 -0.04
N ILE A 156 5.07 18.92 -0.48
CA ILE A 156 5.69 17.85 0.33
C ILE A 156 7.16 18.15 0.65
N MET A 157 7.65 17.63 1.79
CA MET A 157 9.06 17.67 2.16
C MET A 157 9.72 16.28 2.03
N GLY A 158 10.82 16.20 1.28
CA GLY A 158 11.57 14.95 1.16
C GLY A 158 10.83 13.85 0.38
N GLN A 159 11.22 12.59 0.63
CA GLN A 159 10.61 11.41 0.01
C GLN A 159 9.72 10.67 1.02
N PRO A 160 8.67 9.98 0.56
CA PRO A 160 7.88 9.13 1.44
C PRO A 160 8.73 8.04 2.07
N PHE A 161 8.48 7.74 3.34
CA PHE A 161 9.23 6.78 4.13
C PHE A 161 8.29 5.86 4.91
N LEU A 162 8.77 4.67 5.29
CA LEU A 162 7.98 3.74 6.09
C LEU A 162 7.85 4.29 7.52
N ALA A 163 6.63 4.41 8.01
CA ALA A 163 6.38 4.76 9.40
C ALA A 163 6.90 3.63 10.29
N ASN A 164 7.55 4.01 11.38
CA ASN A 164 8.00 3.09 12.41
C ASN A 164 7.36 3.46 13.76
N GLU A 165 7.52 2.57 14.72
CA GLU A 165 6.92 2.66 16.07
C GLU A 165 7.31 3.96 16.81
N TYR A 166 8.41 4.62 16.40
CA TYR A 166 8.91 5.87 16.97
C TYR A 166 8.16 7.12 16.50
N MET A 167 7.16 6.99 15.62
CA MET A 167 6.17 8.04 15.34
C MET A 167 5.14 8.26 16.47
N GLY A 168 5.35 7.64 17.65
CA GLY A 168 4.46 7.77 18.82
C GLY A 168 4.28 9.19 19.38
N GLY A 169 5.05 10.18 18.88
CA GLY A 169 4.86 11.60 19.19
C GLY A 169 3.90 12.34 18.25
N LEU A 170 3.33 11.66 17.25
CA LEU A 170 2.39 12.25 16.30
C LEU A 170 0.95 12.11 16.80
N GLU A 171 0.26 13.22 16.98
CA GLU A 171 -1.17 13.29 17.33
C GLU A 171 -2.02 13.12 16.08
N SER A 172 -3.03 12.24 16.12
CA SER A 172 -4.02 12.11 15.05
C SER A 172 -4.89 13.36 14.97
N VAL A 173 -4.95 13.98 13.79
CA VAL A 173 -5.81 15.14 13.52
C VAL A 173 -6.88 14.86 12.47
N TYR A 174 -6.77 13.75 11.74
CA TYR A 174 -7.79 13.25 10.80
C TYR A 174 -7.57 11.77 10.57
N SER A 175 -8.65 11.00 10.43
CA SER A 175 -8.62 9.59 10.05
C SER A 175 -9.79 9.27 9.12
N PHE A 176 -9.52 8.49 8.07
CA PHE A 176 -10.46 7.91 7.13
C PHE A 176 -10.28 6.39 7.08
#